data_AF-A0A1I1SMP9-F1
#
_entry.id   AF-A0A1I1SMP9-F1
#
_cell.length_a   1.000
_cell.length_b   1.000
_cell.length_c   1.000
_cell.angle_alpha   90.00
_cell.angle_beta   90.00
_cell.angle_gamma   90.00
#
_symmetry.space_group_name_H-M   'P 1'
#
loop_
_entity.id
_entity.type
_entity.pdbx_description
1 polymer ?
#
loop_
_entity_poly.entity_id
_entity_poly.type
_entity_poly.pdbx_seq_one_letter_code
_entity_poly.pdbx_strand_id
1 'polypeptide(L)'
;MILKVINSFLILIAVFMGLKQGWAMFSGKPEMLSMFSKWNFTKTAVMINGAITIISALLILFPKTFLWGNFIMAASILLIICFHLLDKDLKGVVIELPFLFLNLVIIYLQHPLNTNSNPATT
;
A
#
# COMPACT_ATOMS: atom_id res chain seq x y z
N MET A 1 -0.98 -22.30 12.17
CA MET A 1 -1.99 -22.26 11.08
C MET A 1 -2.87 -21.02 11.14
N ILE A 2 -3.45 -20.67 12.31
CA ILE A 2 -4.30 -19.48 12.46
C ILE A 2 -3.64 -18.18 11.96
N LEU A 3 -2.37 -17.93 12.32
CA LEU A 3 -1.62 -16.74 11.89
C LEU A 3 -1.41 -16.67 10.36
N LYS A 4 -1.26 -17.83 9.71
CA LYS A 4 -1.15 -17.89 8.25
C LYS A 4 -2.47 -17.54 7.58
N VAL A 5 -3.60 -18.00 8.13
CA VAL A 5 -4.94 -17.66 7.62
C VAL A 5 -5.23 -16.17 7.80
N ILE A 6 -4.92 -15.63 8.99
CA ILE A 6 -5.08 -14.20 9.27
C ILE A 6 -4.23 -13.38 8.30
N ASN A 7 -2.95 -13.72 8.12
CA ASN A 7 -2.09 -12.93 7.23
C ASN A 7 -2.49 -13.06 5.76
N SER A 8 -2.93 -14.24 5.31
CA SER A 8 -3.52 -14.40 3.96
C SER A 8 -4.71 -13.45 3.77
N PHE A 9 -5.59 -13.32 4.77
CA PHE A 9 -6.74 -12.43 4.70
C PHE A 9 -6.31 -10.95 4.69
N LEU A 10 -5.33 -10.56 5.53
CA LEU A 10 -4.77 -9.21 5.53
C LEU A 10 -4.12 -8.85 4.19
N ILE A 11 -3.37 -9.78 3.59
CA ILE A 11 -2.79 -9.63 2.26
C ILE A 11 -3.88 -9.40 1.21
N LEU A 12 -4.94 -10.23 1.21
CA LEU A 12 -6.04 -10.06 0.26
C LEU A 12 -6.73 -8.70 0.41
N ILE A 13 -6.94 -8.23 1.64
CA ILE A 13 -7.47 -6.89 1.90
C ILE A 13 -6.52 -5.82 1.35
N ALA A 14 -5.24 -5.88 1.68
CA ALA A 14 -4.25 -4.90 1.25
C ALA A 14 -4.16 -4.84 -0.28
N VAL A 15 -4.14 -5.99 -0.94
CA VAL A 15 -4.11 -6.08 -2.41
C VAL A 15 -5.41 -5.53 -3.01
N PHE A 16 -6.57 -5.92 -2.49
CA PHE A 16 -7.85 -5.43 -3.01
C PHE A 16 -7.98 -3.91 -2.87
N MET A 17 -7.64 -3.36 -1.70
CA MET A 17 -7.67 -1.92 -1.46
C MET A 17 -6.64 -1.19 -2.31
N GLY A 18 -5.41 -1.71 -2.40
CA GLY A 18 -4.34 -1.15 -3.25
C GLY A 18 -4.70 -1.14 -4.73
N LEU A 19 -5.29 -2.22 -5.25
CA LEU A 19 -5.80 -2.27 -6.63
C LEU A 19 -6.93 -1.28 -6.86
N LYS A 20 -7.89 -1.17 -5.92
CA LYS A 20 -9.00 -0.21 -6.00
C LYS A 20 -8.51 1.23 -6.02
N GLN A 21 -7.59 1.60 -5.12
CA GLN A 21 -7.02 2.93 -5.02
C GLN A 21 -6.12 3.25 -6.21
N GLY A 22 -5.24 2.32 -6.58
CA GLY A 22 -4.37 2.43 -7.73
C GLY A 22 -5.16 2.58 -9.03
N TRP A 23 -6.25 1.84 -9.20
CA TRP A 23 -7.15 1.99 -10.34
C TRP A 23 -7.88 3.35 -10.34
N ALA A 24 -8.33 3.85 -9.18
CA ALA A 24 -8.93 5.17 -9.07
C ALA A 24 -7.96 6.29 -9.49
N MET A 25 -6.68 6.17 -9.13
CA MET A 25 -5.62 7.09 -9.56
C MET A 25 -5.31 6.93 -11.06
N PHE A 26 -5.17 5.69 -11.53
CA PHE A 26 -4.83 5.38 -12.92
C PHE A 26 -5.93 5.80 -13.91
N SER A 27 -7.20 5.60 -13.55
CA SER A 27 -8.34 6.07 -14.34
C SER A 27 -8.56 7.59 -14.26
N GLY A 28 -7.81 8.29 -13.38
CA GLY A 28 -7.92 9.73 -13.21
C GLY A 28 -9.28 10.15 -12.67
N LYS A 29 -9.80 9.45 -11.65
CA LYS A 29 -11.07 9.84 -11.00
C LYS A 29 -11.01 11.30 -10.53
N PRO A 30 -12.07 12.10 -10.74
CA PRO A 30 -12.09 13.52 -10.37
C PRO A 30 -11.69 13.78 -8.93
N GLU A 31 -12.10 12.91 -8.00
CA GLU A 31 -11.77 13.03 -6.58
C GLU A 31 -10.25 12.92 -6.34
N MET A 32 -9.59 11.92 -6.95
CA MET A 32 -8.14 11.75 -6.84
C MET A 32 -7.39 12.90 -7.51
N LEU A 33 -7.85 13.36 -8.68
CA LEU A 33 -7.23 14.50 -9.36
C LEU A 33 -7.35 15.78 -8.54
N SER A 34 -8.51 16.02 -7.89
CA SER A 34 -8.75 17.20 -7.05
C SER A 34 -7.93 17.18 -5.75
N MET A 35 -7.64 16.01 -5.22
CA MET A 35 -6.81 15.83 -4.03
C MET A 35 -5.34 16.10 -4.37
N PHE A 36 -4.83 15.44 -5.40
CA PHE A 36 -3.43 15.54 -5.81
C PHE A 36 -3.09 16.88 -6.47
N SER A 37 -4.05 17.57 -7.09
CA SER A 37 -3.83 18.90 -7.67
C SER A 37 -3.45 19.94 -6.62
N LYS A 38 -3.86 19.78 -5.35
CA LYS A 38 -3.44 20.62 -4.23
C LYS A 38 -1.92 20.62 -4.05
N TRP A 39 -1.27 19.51 -4.41
CA TRP A 39 0.17 19.31 -4.33
C TRP A 39 0.88 19.52 -5.66
N ASN A 40 0.24 20.20 -6.62
CA ASN A 40 0.75 20.46 -7.97
C ASN A 40 1.05 19.20 -8.81
N PHE A 41 0.42 18.06 -8.49
CA PHE A 41 0.54 16.87 -9.33
C PHE A 41 -0.28 17.05 -10.61
N THR A 42 0.36 16.76 -11.74
CA THR A 42 -0.34 16.68 -13.03
C THR A 42 -1.17 15.39 -13.10
N LYS A 43 -2.19 15.36 -13.96
CA LYS A 43 -2.97 14.15 -14.24
C LYS A 43 -2.08 12.95 -14.54
N THR A 44 -1.04 13.16 -15.36
CA THR A 44 -0.06 12.12 -15.71
C THR A 44 0.69 11.59 -14.48
N ALA A 45 1.12 12.47 -13.57
CA ALA A 45 1.79 12.06 -12.34
C ALA A 45 0.88 11.23 -11.43
N VAL A 46 -0.40 11.60 -11.31
CA VAL A 46 -1.40 10.81 -10.56
C VAL A 46 -1.60 9.44 -11.19
N MET A 47 -1.70 9.37 -12.52
CA MET A 47 -1.84 8.09 -13.23
C MET A 47 -0.63 7.19 -13.03
N ILE A 48 0.59 7.74 -13.11
CA ILE A 48 1.84 7.00 -12.84
C ILE A 48 1.84 6.45 -11.41
N ASN A 49 1.47 7.28 -10.42
CA ASN A 49 1.36 6.84 -9.03
C ASN A 49 0.32 5.73 -8.85
N GLY A 50 -0.79 5.80 -9.60
CA GLY A 50 -1.79 4.74 -9.71
C GLY A 50 -1.21 3.42 -10.24
N ALA A 51 -0.45 3.49 -11.33
CA ALA A 51 0.20 2.32 -11.91
C ALA A 51 1.23 1.71 -10.94
N ILE A 52 2.04 2.52 -10.27
CA ILE A 52 2.99 2.08 -9.24
C ILE A 52 2.24 1.36 -8.12
N THR A 53 1.13 1.91 -7.65
CA THR A 53 0.31 1.31 -6.59
C THR A 53 -0.28 -0.05 -7.01
N ILE A 54 -0.77 -0.16 -8.25
CA ILE A 54 -1.27 -1.43 -8.81
C ILE A 54 -0.13 -2.47 -8.87
N ILE A 55 1.03 -2.09 -9.40
CA ILE A 55 2.20 -2.98 -9.48
C ILE A 55 2.60 -3.43 -8.08
N SER A 56 2.64 -2.50 -7.12
CA SER A 56 2.93 -2.79 -5.71
C SER A 56 1.99 -3.85 -5.14
N ALA A 57 0.68 -3.70 -5.36
CA ALA A 57 -0.32 -4.66 -4.92
C ALA A 57 -0.14 -6.04 -5.56
N LEU A 58 0.20 -6.10 -6.85
CA LEU A 58 0.48 -7.38 -7.54
C LEU A 58 1.74 -8.06 -7.00
N LEU A 59 2.79 -7.29 -6.69
CA LEU A 59 4.04 -7.82 -6.12
C LEU A 59 3.83 -8.46 -4.74
N ILE A 60 2.84 -8.02 -3.97
CA ILE A 60 2.53 -8.56 -2.64
C ILE A 60 2.01 -10.01 -2.73
N LEU A 61 1.35 -10.38 -3.83
CA LEU A 61 0.79 -11.72 -4.00
C LEU A 61 1.87 -12.81 -4.14
N PHE A 62 3.08 -12.44 -4.57
CA PHE A 62 4.15 -13.41 -4.79
C PHE A 62 5.17 -13.39 -3.64
N PRO A 63 5.50 -14.55 -3.03
CA PRO A 63 6.40 -14.61 -1.88
C PRO A 63 7.79 -13.99 -2.15
N LYS A 64 8.30 -14.13 -3.39
CA LYS A 64 9.61 -13.61 -3.80
C LYS A 64 9.66 -12.08 -3.87
N THR A 65 8.54 -11.43 -4.17
CA THR A 65 8.44 -9.97 -4.32
C THR A 65 7.66 -9.32 -3.19
N PHE A 66 7.19 -10.10 -2.23
CA PHE A 66 6.33 -9.68 -1.12
C PHE A 66 6.87 -8.47 -0.36
N LEU A 67 8.14 -8.50 0.03
CA LEU A 67 8.76 -7.39 0.76
C LEU A 67 8.80 -6.11 -0.09
N TRP A 68 9.19 -6.23 -1.35
CA TRP A 68 9.26 -5.10 -2.29
C TRP A 68 7.89 -4.50 -2.56
N GLY A 69 6.88 -5.34 -2.75
CA GLY A 69 5.50 -4.89 -2.96
C GLY A 69 4.93 -4.16 -1.74
N ASN A 70 5.18 -4.64 -0.52
CA ASN A 70 4.75 -3.92 0.68
C ASN A 70 5.58 -2.64 0.91
N PHE A 71 6.89 -2.66 0.62
CA PHE A 71 7.76 -1.50 0.77
C PHE A 71 7.34 -0.36 -0.15
N ILE A 72 7.13 -0.63 -1.44
CA ILE A 72 6.70 0.38 -2.42
C ILE A 72 5.34 0.97 -2.02
N MET A 73 4.40 0.14 -1.55
CA MET A 73 3.08 0.60 -1.12
C MET A 73 3.19 1.46 0.13
N ALA A 74 3.94 1.00 1.15
CA ALA A 74 4.18 1.76 2.37
C ALA A 74 4.88 3.10 2.10
N ALA A 75 5.90 3.12 1.23
CA ALA A 75 6.60 4.33 0.83
C ALA A 75 5.67 5.32 0.11
N SER A 76 4.79 4.82 -0.76
CA SER A 76 3.81 5.65 -1.48
C SER A 76 2.80 6.28 -0.51
N ILE A 77 2.28 5.50 0.43
CA ILE A 77 1.36 5.98 1.47
C ILE A 77 2.06 6.99 2.38
N LEU A 78 3.29 6.71 2.79
CA LEU A 78 4.08 7.61 3.62
C LEU A 78 4.31 8.96 2.92
N LEU A 79 4.60 8.96 1.62
CA LEU A 79 4.73 10.19 0.84
C LEU A 79 3.43 10.99 0.84
N ILE A 80 2.28 10.34 0.66
CA ILE A 80 0.95 11.00 0.72
C ILE A 80 0.68 11.57 2.12
N ILE A 81 1.04 10.85 3.19
CA ILE A 81 0.95 11.35 4.57
C ILE A 81 1.81 12.60 4.75
N CYS A 82 3.04 12.62 4.23
CA CYS A 82 3.90 13.80 4.28
C CYS A 82 3.26 15.02 3.59
N PHE A 83 2.57 14.82 2.46
CA PHE A 83 1.84 15.90 1.80
C PHE A 83 0.63 16.38 2.61
N HIS A 84 -0.14 15.49 3.23
CA HIS A 84 -1.20 15.90 4.16
C HIS A 84 -0.66 16.66 5.37
N LEU A 85 0.49 16.26 5.93
CA LEU A 85 1.13 16.98 7.02
C LEU A 85 1.61 18.37 6.61
N LEU A 86 2.12 18.52 5.38
CA LEU A 86 2.51 19.81 4.81
C LEU A 86 1.31 20.78 4.75
N ASP A 87 0.13 20.27 4.38
CA ASP A 87 -1.13 21.02 4.34
C ASP A 87 -1.83 21.14 5.71
N LYS A 88 -1.23 20.60 6.77
CA LYS A 88 -1.83 20.48 8.12
C LYS A 88 -3.18 19.75 8.13
N ASP A 89 -3.43 18.89 7.14
CA ASP A 89 -4.64 18.08 7.01
C ASP A 89 -4.52 16.77 7.82
N LEU A 90 -4.75 16.88 9.13
CA LEU A 90 -4.73 15.73 10.02
C LEU A 90 -5.80 14.68 9.69
N LYS A 91 -6.91 15.08 9.03
CA LYS A 91 -7.95 14.13 8.64
C LYS A 91 -7.43 13.19 7.56
N GLY A 92 -6.73 13.73 6.56
CA GLY A 92 -6.07 12.94 5.52
C GLY A 92 -5.02 11.98 6.10
N VAL A 93 -4.20 12.45 7.04
CA VAL A 93 -3.22 11.59 7.73
C VAL A 93 -3.89 10.41 8.41
N VAL A 94 -4.96 10.64 9.17
CA VAL A 94 -5.69 9.58 9.90
C VAL A 94 -6.33 8.57 8.94
N ILE A 95 -6.72 8.98 7.73
CA ILE A 95 -7.28 8.07 6.72
C ILE A 95 -6.19 7.16 6.13
N GLU A 96 -4.99 7.66 5.89
CA GLU A 96 -3.89 6.92 5.28
C GLU A 96 -3.11 6.03 6.28
N LEU A 97 -3.09 6.42 7.56
CA LEU A 97 -2.34 5.73 8.62
C LEU A 97 -2.68 4.23 8.78
N PRO A 98 -3.95 3.78 8.76
CA PRO A 98 -4.30 2.37 8.83
C PRO A 98 -3.71 1.55 7.68
N PHE A 99 -3.61 2.13 6.49
CA PHE A 99 -3.04 1.46 5.33
C PHE A 99 -1.53 1.29 5.45
N LEU A 100 -0.85 2.31 5.98
CA LEU A 100 0.58 2.22 6.30
C LEU A 100 0.83 1.09 7.32
N PHE A 101 0.08 1.10 8.43
CA PHE A 101 0.20 0.07 9.45
C PHE A 101 -0.14 -1.33 8.92
N LEU A 102 -1.15 -1.46 8.07
CA LEU A 102 -1.51 -2.73 7.45
C LEU A 102 -0.33 -3.33 6.68
N ASN A 103 0.38 -2.52 5.88
CA ASN A 103 1.58 -2.98 5.15
C ASN A 103 2.70 -3.43 6.11
N LEU A 104 2.94 -2.67 7.18
CA LEU A 104 3.97 -3.02 8.18
C LEU A 104 3.62 -4.29 8.95
N VAL A 105 2.35 -4.47 9.33
CA VAL A 105 1.85 -5.68 10.00
C VAL A 105 1.98 -6.89 9.07
N ILE A 106 1.60 -6.75 7.81
CA ILE A 106 1.73 -7.82 6.81
C ILE A 106 3.20 -8.24 6.65
N ILE A 107 4.12 -7.28 6.54
CA ILE A 107 5.57 -7.56 6.49
C ILE A 107 6.01 -8.34 7.74
N TYR A 108 5.62 -7.87 8.93
CA TYR A 108 5.99 -8.52 10.21
C TYR A 108 5.47 -9.95 10.30
N LEU A 109 4.24 -10.21 9.87
CA LEU A 109 3.63 -11.54 9.88
C LEU A 109 4.19 -12.51 8.82
N GLN A 110 4.95 -11.98 7.85
CA GLN A 110 5.57 -12.69 6.72
C GLN A 110 4.64 -13.47 5.80
N HIS A 111 5.04 -13.63 4.53
CA HIS A 111 4.19 -14.27 3.54
C HIS A 111 3.79 -15.71 3.96
N PRO A 112 2.49 -16.07 3.97
CA PRO A 112 2.01 -17.35 4.52
C PRO A 112 2.52 -18.58 3.77
N LEU A 113 2.86 -18.40 2.48
CA LEU A 113 3.47 -19.41 1.61
C LEU A 113 5.00 -19.46 1.68
N ASN A 114 5.66 -18.64 2.50
CA ASN A 114 7.11 -18.79 2.70
C ASN A 114 7.39 -20.10 3.46
N THR A 115 8.12 -21.00 2.82
CA THR A 115 8.66 -22.23 3.41
C THR A 115 10.03 -21.96 4.05
N ASN A 116 10.17 -20.86 4.78
CA ASN A 116 11.33 -20.67 5.64
C ASN A 116 10.90 -21.06 7.05
N SER A 117 11.28 -22.27 7.47
CA SER A 117 11.44 -22.60 8.88
C SER A 117 12.35 -21.54 9.50
N ASN A 118 11.84 -20.81 10.49
CA ASN A 118 12.61 -19.88 11.28
C ASN A 118 13.90 -20.56 11.79
N PRO A 119 15.12 -20.11 11.42
CA PRO A 119 16.34 -20.60 12.06
C PRO A 119 16.55 -19.99 13.45
N ALA A 120 15.75 -18.99 13.85
CA ALA A 120 15.96 -18.24 15.11
C ALA A 120 15.22 -18.83 16.33
N THR A 121 14.91 -20.13 16.32
CA THR A 121 14.35 -20.86 17.47
C THR A 121 15.01 -22.23 17.67
N THR A 122 16.33 -22.28 17.55
CA THR A 122 17.18 -23.37 18.08
C THR A 122 18.18 -22.80 19.05
#